data_AF-A0AA37IJ21-F1
#
_entry.id   AF-A0AA37IJ21-F1
#
_cell.length_a   1.000
_cell.length_b   1.000
_cell.length_c   1.000
_cell.angle_alpha   90.00
_cell.angle_beta   90.00
_cell.angle_gamma   90.00
#
_symmetry.space_group_name_H-M   'P 1'
#
loop_
_entity.id
_entity.type
_entity.pdbx_description
1 polymer ?
#
loop_
_entity_poly.entity_id
_entity_poly.type
_entity_poly.pdbx_seq_one_letter_code
_entity_poly.pdbx_strand_id
1 'polypeptide(L)'
;MTTTTTTKKAAERLIKKYPNRRLYDTETSTYITLSDVKQLVLDQEDFKVLDAKSNDDLTRSILLQIILEEESGGLPMFSSVMLSQIIRFYGHAMQGMMGTYLEKNIQAFIDIQQKLTEQSKGIYDGNALNPEVWSQFMNMQAPMMQGMMTSYIEQSKNMFVQMQEQMQTQAKSMFNTFPFPTPTPPSTEKK
;
A
#
# COMPACT_ATOMS: atom_id res chain seq x y z
N MET A 1 48.52 17.09 26.19
CA MET A 1 47.83 15.84 26.52
C MET A 1 46.64 15.69 25.57
N THR A 2 46.84 15.02 24.44
CA THR A 2 45.79 14.76 23.46
C THR A 2 45.16 13.41 23.80
N THR A 3 43.96 13.43 24.36
CA THR A 3 43.11 12.25 24.55
C THR A 3 42.55 11.84 23.19
N THR A 4 43.09 10.76 22.63
CA THR A 4 42.52 10.09 21.46
C THR A 4 41.30 9.29 21.91
N THR A 5 40.10 9.80 21.64
CA THR A 5 38.85 9.05 21.82
C THR A 5 38.75 8.00 20.71
N THR A 6 39.04 6.74 21.02
CA THR A 6 38.82 5.61 20.12
C THR A 6 37.32 5.30 20.05
N THR A 7 36.68 5.69 18.96
CA THR A 7 35.29 5.30 18.64
C THR A 7 35.24 3.78 18.45
N LYS A 8 34.66 3.06 19.41
CA LYS A 8 34.39 1.62 19.33
C LYS A 8 33.39 1.40 18.21
N LYS A 9 33.86 1.02 17.02
CA LYS A 9 33.03 0.52 15.92
C LYS A 9 32.14 -0.58 16.50
N ALA A 10 30.83 -0.48 16.38
CA ALA A 10 29.90 -1.54 16.76
C ALA A 10 30.42 -2.83 16.08
N ALA A 11 30.87 -3.78 16.90
CA ALA A 11 31.53 -4.97 16.38
C ALA A 11 30.43 -5.88 15.83
N GLU A 12 30.45 -6.11 14.53
CA GLU A 12 29.62 -7.12 13.84
C GLU A 12 29.67 -8.45 14.63
N ARG A 13 28.50 -9.00 14.99
CA ARG A 13 28.39 -10.19 15.83
C ARG A 13 29.01 -11.38 15.10
N LEU A 14 30.00 -12.03 15.70
CA LEU A 14 30.75 -13.09 15.04
C LEU A 14 30.25 -14.47 15.47
N ILE A 15 29.87 -15.28 14.48
CA ILE A 15 29.48 -16.67 14.65
C ILE A 15 30.54 -17.57 14.01
N LYS A 16 31.02 -18.56 14.76
CA LYS A 16 32.02 -19.53 14.29
C LYS A 16 31.34 -20.86 13.96
N LYS A 17 31.54 -21.33 12.73
CA LYS A 17 31.07 -22.64 12.28
C LYS A 17 32.16 -23.69 12.48
N TYR A 18 31.82 -24.76 13.20
CA TYR A 18 32.68 -25.92 13.40
C TYR A 18 32.23 -27.09 12.53
N PRO A 19 33.15 -28.00 12.13
CA PRO A 19 32.87 -29.11 11.22
C PRO A 19 31.71 -30.02 11.62
N ASN A 20 31.45 -30.19 12.93
CA ASN A 20 30.37 -31.04 13.46
C ASN A 20 28.98 -30.39 13.36
N ARG A 21 28.74 -29.55 12.34
CA ARG A 21 27.50 -28.75 12.13
C ARG A 21 27.15 -27.79 13.27
N ARG A 22 28.07 -27.53 14.21
CA ARG A 22 27.83 -26.64 15.36
C ARG A 22 28.17 -25.20 15.00
N LEU A 23 27.28 -24.27 15.36
CA LEU A 23 27.53 -22.84 15.31
C LEU A 23 27.81 -22.35 16.74
N TYR A 24 28.79 -21.48 16.89
CA TYR A 24 29.17 -20.90 18.17
C TYR A 24 29.11 -19.39 18.06
N ASP A 25 28.30 -18.77 18.89
CA ASP A 25 28.20 -17.32 18.96
C ASP A 25 29.25 -16.78 19.93
N THR A 26 30.10 -15.89 19.43
CA THR A 26 31.19 -15.30 20.22
C THR A 26 30.70 -14.23 21.19
N GLU A 27 29.52 -13.66 20.98
CA GLU A 27 28.96 -12.63 21.84
C GLU A 27 28.31 -13.25 23.09
N THR A 28 27.42 -14.21 22.92
CA THR A 28 26.81 -14.94 24.06
C THR A 28 27.72 -16.05 24.61
N SER A 29 28.78 -16.41 23.89
CA SER A 29 29.68 -17.53 24.24
C SER A 29 28.95 -18.87 24.36
N THR A 30 27.96 -19.12 23.50
CA THR A 30 27.15 -20.34 23.52
C THR A 30 27.08 -21.01 22.15
N TYR A 31 26.74 -22.31 22.16
CA TYR A 31 26.38 -23.02 20.94
C TYR A 31 24.95 -22.66 20.54
N ILE A 32 24.79 -22.28 19.27
CA ILE A 32 23.51 -21.90 18.69
C ILE A 32 23.16 -22.81 17.52
N THR A 33 21.88 -22.84 17.16
CA THR A 33 21.31 -23.58 16.05
C THR A 33 21.10 -22.68 14.83
N LEU A 34 20.74 -23.26 13.68
CA LEU A 34 20.34 -22.48 12.51
C LEU A 34 19.06 -21.67 12.76
N SER A 35 18.14 -22.19 13.59
CA SER A 35 16.94 -21.47 14.00
C SER A 35 17.26 -20.22 14.82
N ASP A 36 18.31 -20.28 15.67
CA ASP A 36 18.77 -19.11 16.41
C ASP A 36 19.40 -18.07 15.46
N VAL A 37 20.20 -18.51 14.48
CA VAL A 37 20.74 -17.60 13.45
C VAL A 37 19.62 -16.97 12.61
N LYS A 38 18.57 -17.73 12.30
CA LYS A 38 17.36 -17.18 11.66
C LYS A 38 16.76 -16.07 12.51
N GLN A 39 16.67 -16.27 13.82
CA GLN A 39 16.15 -15.25 14.73
C GLN A 39 16.97 -13.95 14.65
N LEU A 40 18.30 -14.03 14.57
CA LEU A 40 19.16 -12.85 14.37
C LEU A 40 18.83 -12.09 13.08
N VAL A 41 18.53 -12.81 11.98
CA VAL A 41 18.09 -12.18 10.73
C VAL A 41 16.75 -11.48 10.90
N LEU A 42 15.79 -12.10 11.61
CA LEU A 42 14.47 -11.52 11.87
C LEU A 42 14.56 -10.29 12.79
N ASP A 43 15.48 -10.31 13.73
CA ASP A 43 15.76 -9.21 14.66
C ASP A 43 16.57 -8.07 14.00
N GLN A 44 16.95 -8.24 12.73
CA GLN A 44 17.77 -7.28 11.96
C GLN A 44 19.15 -7.02 12.60
N GLU A 45 19.74 -8.04 13.22
CA GLU A 45 21.09 -7.95 13.76
C GLU A 45 22.15 -8.19 12.68
N ASP A 46 23.18 -7.35 12.66
CA ASP A 46 24.34 -7.52 11.79
C ASP A 46 25.28 -8.59 12.34
N PHE A 47 25.44 -9.69 11.61
CA PHE A 47 26.35 -10.78 11.98
C PHE A 47 27.15 -11.32 10.81
N LYS A 48 28.27 -11.98 11.15
CA LYS A 48 29.13 -12.69 10.22
C LYS A 48 29.32 -14.13 10.65
N VAL A 49 29.27 -15.06 9.70
CA VAL A 49 29.60 -16.47 9.97
C VAL A 49 30.94 -16.82 9.34
N LEU A 50 31.90 -17.24 10.16
CA LEU A 50 33.22 -17.67 9.70
C LEU A 50 33.45 -19.16 9.98
N ASP A 51 34.15 -19.85 9.08
CA ASP A 51 34.67 -21.18 9.38
C ASP A 51 35.72 -21.10 10.50
N ALA A 52 35.59 -21.93 11.54
CA ALA A 52 36.47 -21.89 12.69
C ALA A 52 37.91 -22.33 12.40
N LYS A 53 38.14 -23.06 11.29
CA LYS A 53 39.48 -23.54 10.89
C LYS A 53 40.10 -22.68 9.80
N SER A 54 39.36 -22.43 8.72
CA SER A 54 39.90 -21.69 7.56
C SER A 54 39.68 -20.18 7.64
N ASN A 55 38.78 -19.72 8.52
CA ASN A 55 38.35 -18.33 8.61
C ASN A 55 37.64 -17.83 7.32
N ASP A 56 37.15 -18.76 6.50
CA ASP A 56 36.37 -18.43 5.30
C ASP A 56 35.01 -17.83 5.68
N ASP A 57 34.54 -16.87 4.88
CA ASP A 57 33.22 -16.27 5.05
C ASP A 57 32.13 -17.23 4.56
N LEU A 58 31.40 -17.78 5.53
CA LEU A 58 30.31 -18.72 5.31
C LEU A 58 28.94 -18.05 5.41
N THR A 59 28.86 -16.74 5.63
CA THR A 59 27.60 -16.00 5.88
C THR A 59 26.57 -16.29 4.79
N ARG A 60 26.96 -16.15 3.52
CA ARG A 60 26.09 -16.44 2.37
C ARG A 60 25.61 -17.90 2.36
N SER A 61 26.49 -18.85 2.64
CA SER A 61 26.13 -20.27 2.62
C SER A 61 25.12 -20.63 3.71
N ILE A 62 25.23 -19.99 4.88
CA ILE A 62 24.32 -20.21 6.01
C ILE A 62 22.96 -19.58 5.75
N LEU A 63 22.90 -18.37 5.20
CA LEU A 63 21.63 -17.74 4.80
C LEU A 63 20.88 -18.59 3.77
N LEU A 64 21.58 -19.12 2.76
CA LEU A 64 20.99 -20.04 1.79
C LEU A 64 20.47 -21.33 2.43
N GLN A 65 21.20 -21.87 3.41
CA GLN A 65 20.76 -23.05 4.14
C GLN A 65 19.48 -22.77 4.94
N ILE A 66 19.38 -21.62 5.61
CA ILE A 66 18.17 -21.21 6.34
C ILE A 66 16.97 -21.14 5.38
N ILE A 67 17.14 -20.48 4.23
CA ILE A 67 16.08 -20.38 3.21
C ILE A 67 15.61 -21.77 2.75
N LEU A 68 16.56 -22.70 2.51
CA LEU A 68 16.23 -24.06 2.09
C LEU A 68 15.45 -24.83 3.17
N GLU A 69 15.83 -24.68 4.44
CA GLU A 69 15.13 -25.31 5.57
C GLU A 69 13.69 -24.77 5.69
N GLU A 70 13.49 -23.45 5.58
CA GLU A 70 12.14 -22.85 5.64
C GLU A 70 11.25 -23.27 4.46
N GLU A 71 11.79 -23.33 3.24
CA GLU A 71 11.03 -23.77 2.06
C GLU A 71 10.66 -25.26 2.09
N SER A 72 11.46 -26.09 2.79
CA SER A 72 11.19 -27.53 2.91
C SER A 72 10.29 -27.91 4.09
N GLY A 73 10.26 -27.08 5.15
CA GLY A 73 9.55 -27.35 6.40
C GLY A 73 8.23 -26.58 6.59
N GLY A 74 7.89 -25.63 5.71
CA GLY A 74 6.75 -24.72 5.87
C GLY A 74 5.85 -24.56 4.64
N LEU A 75 5.18 -23.41 4.54
CA LEU A 75 4.48 -22.97 3.34
C LEU A 75 5.51 -22.37 2.38
N PRO A 76 5.83 -23.03 1.24
CA PRO A 76 6.85 -22.53 0.33
C PRO A 76 6.43 -21.18 -0.24
N MET A 77 7.30 -20.18 -0.07
CA MET A 77 7.12 -18.85 -0.63
C MET A 77 7.46 -18.84 -2.12
N PHE A 78 8.44 -19.66 -2.55
CA PHE A 78 8.93 -19.63 -3.91
C PHE A 78 8.21 -20.60 -4.83
N SER A 79 7.63 -20.07 -5.91
CA SER A 79 7.09 -20.91 -6.98
C SER A 79 8.20 -21.60 -7.79
N SER A 80 7.90 -22.76 -8.36
CA SER A 80 8.81 -23.48 -9.27
C SER A 80 9.23 -22.63 -10.47
N VAL A 81 8.33 -21.77 -10.97
CA VAL A 81 8.60 -20.80 -12.04
C VAL A 81 9.67 -19.80 -11.59
N MET A 82 9.52 -19.21 -10.41
CA MET A 82 10.49 -18.25 -9.86
C MET A 82 11.87 -18.89 -9.68
N LEU A 83 11.94 -20.06 -9.05
CA LEU A 83 13.20 -20.79 -8.85
C LEU A 83 13.88 -21.12 -10.18
N SER A 84 13.10 -21.56 -11.18
CA SER A 84 13.61 -21.83 -12.52
C SER A 84 14.17 -20.59 -13.20
N GLN A 85 13.53 -19.42 -13.04
CA GLN A 85 14.05 -18.16 -13.58
C GLN A 85 15.35 -17.75 -12.87
N ILE A 86 15.38 -17.83 -11.52
CA ILE A 86 16.60 -17.59 -10.73
C ILE A 86 17.77 -18.44 -11.25
N ILE A 87 17.56 -19.74 -11.45
CA ILE A 87 18.60 -20.65 -11.97
C ILE A 87 19.03 -20.27 -13.40
N ARG A 88 18.09 -19.96 -14.30
CA ARG A 88 18.40 -19.54 -15.68
C ARG A 88 19.20 -18.24 -15.71
N PHE A 89 18.95 -17.32 -14.77
CA PHE A 89 19.73 -16.09 -14.67
C PHE A 89 21.19 -16.34 -14.29
N TYR A 90 21.49 -17.39 -13.52
CA TYR A 90 22.87 -17.82 -13.30
C TYR A 90 23.51 -18.45 -14.55
N GLY A 91 22.72 -19.01 -15.46
CA GLY A 91 23.18 -19.66 -16.69
C GLY A 91 23.32 -18.73 -17.92
N HIS A 92 22.70 -17.55 -17.90
CA HIS A 92 22.82 -16.56 -18.97
C HIS A 92 23.80 -15.44 -18.59
N ALA A 93 24.61 -14.98 -19.55
CA ALA A 93 25.77 -14.09 -19.39
C ALA A 93 25.51 -12.67 -18.80
N MET A 94 24.33 -12.42 -18.22
CA MET A 94 23.99 -11.17 -17.51
C MET A 94 23.96 -11.33 -15.99
N GLN A 95 24.80 -12.23 -15.47
CA GLN A 95 24.90 -12.62 -14.05
C GLN A 95 25.08 -11.42 -13.08
N GLY A 96 25.76 -10.35 -13.50
CA GLY A 96 25.96 -9.15 -12.66
C GLY A 96 24.79 -8.16 -12.66
N MET A 97 23.98 -8.16 -13.72
CA MET A 97 22.90 -7.18 -13.86
C MET A 97 21.70 -7.60 -12.98
N MET A 98 21.29 -8.87 -13.04
CA MET A 98 20.10 -9.34 -12.33
C MET A 98 20.19 -9.23 -10.80
N GLY A 99 21.37 -9.46 -10.21
CA GLY A 99 21.56 -9.33 -8.76
C GLY A 99 21.21 -7.93 -8.27
N THR A 100 21.77 -6.91 -8.91
CA THR A 100 21.48 -5.49 -8.63
C THR A 100 20.00 -5.15 -8.90
N TYR A 101 19.38 -5.72 -9.94
CA TYR A 101 17.95 -5.50 -10.21
C TYR A 101 17.06 -6.12 -9.13
N LEU A 102 17.34 -7.34 -8.69
CA LEU A 102 16.54 -8.01 -7.66
C LEU A 102 16.66 -7.28 -6.31
N GLU A 103 17.88 -6.90 -5.92
CA GLU A 103 18.14 -6.11 -4.71
C GLU A 103 17.35 -4.80 -4.73
N LYS A 104 17.39 -4.05 -5.84
CA LYS A 104 16.62 -2.80 -6.00
C LYS A 104 15.11 -3.01 -5.94
N ASN A 105 14.59 -4.08 -6.55
CA ASN A 105 13.16 -4.36 -6.51
C ASN A 105 12.69 -4.80 -5.11
N ILE A 106 13.49 -5.59 -4.39
CA ILE A 106 13.20 -5.96 -3.00
C ILE A 106 13.23 -4.72 -2.11
N GLN A 107 14.26 -3.87 -2.24
CA GLN A 107 14.34 -2.63 -1.46
C GLN A 107 13.15 -1.70 -1.75
N ALA A 108 12.79 -1.52 -3.02
CA ALA A 108 11.62 -0.71 -3.38
C ALA A 108 10.32 -1.28 -2.78
N PHE A 109 10.17 -2.60 -2.72
CA PHE A 109 9.01 -3.22 -2.08
C PHE A 109 8.99 -2.99 -0.56
N ILE A 110 10.14 -3.12 0.11
CA ILE A 110 10.29 -2.80 1.54
C ILE A 110 9.93 -1.33 1.81
N ASP A 111 10.44 -0.41 0.99
CA ASP A 111 10.18 1.04 1.12
C ASP A 111 8.69 1.36 0.90
N ILE A 112 8.04 0.71 -0.07
CA ILE A 112 6.60 0.87 -0.32
C ILE A 112 5.79 0.33 0.86
N GLN A 113 6.15 -0.83 1.41
CA GLN A 113 5.48 -1.41 2.57
C GLN A 113 5.63 -0.49 3.80
N GLN A 114 6.83 0.01 4.05
CA GLN A 114 7.09 0.96 5.15
C GLN A 114 6.26 2.22 4.97
N LYS A 115 6.25 2.81 3.77
CA LYS A 115 5.47 4.01 3.46
C LYS A 115 3.95 3.81 3.60
N LEU A 116 3.42 2.65 3.16
CA LEU A 116 2.02 2.29 3.36
C LEU A 116 1.70 2.05 4.84
N THR A 117 2.62 1.44 5.59
CA THR A 117 2.49 1.25 7.04
C THR A 117 2.53 2.57 7.79
N GLU A 118 3.38 3.52 7.39
CA GLU A 118 3.44 4.87 7.95
C GLU A 118 2.21 5.71 7.60
N GLN A 119 1.74 5.68 6.34
CA GLN A 119 0.48 6.34 5.96
C GLN A 119 -0.72 5.75 6.67
N SER A 120 -0.78 4.42 6.82
CA SER A 120 -1.86 3.77 7.56
C SER A 120 -1.74 4.01 9.06
N LYS A 121 -0.54 4.08 9.66
CA LYS A 121 -0.36 4.58 11.02
C LYS A 121 -0.88 6.01 11.16
N GLY A 122 -0.67 6.91 10.20
CA GLY A 122 -1.31 8.23 10.19
C GLY A 122 -2.85 8.19 10.20
N ILE A 123 -3.45 7.10 9.73
CA ILE A 123 -4.90 6.84 9.77
C ILE A 123 -5.33 6.12 11.06
N TYR A 124 -4.51 5.20 11.59
CA TYR A 124 -4.79 4.38 12.78
C TYR A 124 -4.39 5.05 14.11
N ASP A 125 -3.48 6.03 14.11
CA ASP A 125 -3.02 6.80 15.28
C ASP A 125 -4.04 7.89 15.68
N GLY A 126 -5.34 7.60 15.52
CA GLY A 126 -6.46 8.43 15.97
C GLY A 126 -6.75 9.69 15.16
N ASN A 127 -5.86 10.14 14.28
CA ASN A 127 -6.01 11.42 13.59
C ASN A 127 -6.87 11.38 12.31
N ALA A 128 -7.10 10.24 11.66
CA ALA A 128 -8.05 10.16 10.54
C ALA A 128 -9.52 9.98 10.99
N LEU A 129 -9.74 9.65 12.26
CA LEU A 129 -11.07 9.71 12.90
C LEU A 129 -11.24 10.97 13.77
N ASN A 130 -10.29 11.91 13.70
CA ASN A 130 -10.41 13.19 14.37
C ASN A 130 -11.41 14.06 13.57
N PRO A 131 -12.52 14.53 14.20
CA PRO A 131 -13.48 15.43 13.56
C PRO A 131 -12.82 16.66 12.93
N GLU A 132 -11.67 17.09 13.45
CA GLU A 132 -10.93 18.25 12.97
C GLU A 132 -10.26 18.00 11.61
N VAL A 133 -9.65 16.82 11.39
CA VAL A 133 -9.04 16.46 10.09
C VAL A 133 -10.11 16.20 9.03
N TRP A 134 -11.24 15.59 9.42
CA TRP A 134 -12.42 15.47 8.55
C TRP A 134 -13.01 16.84 8.21
N SER A 135 -13.09 17.76 9.18
CA SER A 135 -13.55 19.13 8.95
C SER A 135 -12.58 19.93 8.07
N GLN A 136 -11.27 19.72 8.22
CA GLN A 136 -10.24 20.39 7.42
C GLN A 136 -10.25 19.86 5.99
N PHE A 137 -10.44 18.55 5.80
CA PHE A 137 -10.63 17.94 4.49
C PHE A 137 -11.91 18.47 3.80
N MET A 138 -13.02 18.54 4.53
CA MET A 138 -14.27 19.15 4.03
C MET A 138 -14.11 20.64 3.75
N ASN A 139 -13.37 21.39 4.56
CA ASN A 139 -13.09 22.81 4.36
C ASN A 139 -12.14 23.08 3.19
N MET A 140 -11.22 22.16 2.89
CA MET A 140 -10.34 22.26 1.74
C MET A 140 -11.04 21.87 0.43
N GLN A 141 -12.07 21.01 0.50
CA GLN A 141 -12.94 20.65 -0.62
C GLN A 141 -14.17 21.58 -0.75
N ALA A 142 -14.42 22.44 0.25
CA ALA A 142 -15.51 23.41 0.27
C ALA A 142 -15.51 24.39 -0.92
N PRO A 143 -14.38 24.93 -1.41
CA PRO A 143 -14.39 25.84 -2.55
C PRO A 143 -14.87 25.16 -3.84
N MET A 144 -14.58 23.87 -4.00
CA MET A 144 -14.98 23.08 -5.16
C MET A 144 -16.46 22.67 -5.09
N MET A 145 -16.94 22.26 -3.92
CA MET A 145 -18.37 21.95 -3.69
C MET A 145 -19.25 23.21 -3.74
N GLN A 146 -18.76 24.35 -3.25
CA GLN A 146 -19.49 25.62 -3.30
C GLN A 146 -19.59 26.15 -4.74
N GLY A 147 -18.54 26.01 -5.55
CA GLY A 147 -18.59 26.30 -6.99
C GLY A 147 -19.54 25.38 -7.76
N MET A 148 -19.50 24.07 -7.48
CA MET A 148 -20.41 23.09 -8.10
C MET A 148 -21.86 23.31 -7.68
N MET A 149 -22.13 23.59 -6.41
CA MET A 149 -23.48 23.86 -5.89
C MET A 149 -24.01 25.19 -6.40
N THR A 150 -23.18 26.23 -6.53
CA THR A 150 -23.59 27.51 -7.15
C THR A 150 -23.92 27.32 -8.62
N SER A 151 -23.08 26.59 -9.37
CA SER A 151 -23.33 26.24 -10.77
C SER A 151 -24.60 25.39 -10.93
N TYR A 152 -24.85 24.44 -10.03
CA TYR A 152 -26.02 23.57 -10.04
C TYR A 152 -27.31 24.32 -9.70
N ILE A 153 -27.28 25.19 -8.68
CA ILE A 153 -28.42 26.03 -8.29
C ILE A 153 -28.77 26.99 -9.42
N GLU A 154 -27.80 27.63 -10.05
CA GLU A 154 -28.03 28.57 -11.14
C GLU A 154 -28.56 27.87 -12.41
N GLN A 155 -28.02 26.70 -12.76
CA GLN A 155 -28.54 25.89 -13.86
C GLN A 155 -29.96 25.39 -13.57
N SER A 156 -30.24 24.96 -12.34
CA SER A 156 -31.58 24.50 -11.94
C SER A 156 -32.62 25.63 -11.98
N LYS A 157 -32.23 26.85 -11.58
CA LYS A 157 -33.10 28.04 -11.65
C LYS A 157 -33.45 28.38 -13.10
N ASN A 158 -32.47 28.36 -13.99
CA ASN A 158 -32.70 28.63 -15.42
C ASN A 158 -33.56 27.54 -16.08
N MET A 159 -33.34 26.27 -15.73
CA MET A 159 -34.16 25.15 -16.20
C MET A 159 -35.59 25.21 -15.68
N PHE A 160 -35.79 25.59 -14.41
CA PHE A 160 -37.12 25.76 -13.82
C PHE A 160 -37.88 26.91 -14.47
N VAL A 161 -37.22 28.04 -14.73
CA VAL A 161 -37.82 29.19 -15.44
C VAL A 161 -38.20 28.78 -16.87
N GLN A 162 -37.32 28.08 -17.58
CA GLN A 162 -37.59 27.62 -18.94
C GLN A 162 -38.74 26.59 -18.99
N MET A 163 -38.80 25.69 -18.01
CA MET A 163 -39.90 24.72 -17.86
C MET A 163 -41.22 25.42 -17.51
N GLN A 164 -41.19 26.47 -16.68
CA GLN A 164 -42.36 27.26 -16.34
C GLN A 164 -42.91 28.01 -17.57
N GLU A 165 -42.03 28.60 -18.38
CA GLU A 165 -42.41 29.24 -19.65
C GLU A 165 -42.96 28.23 -20.65
N GLN A 166 -42.34 27.05 -20.77
CA GLN A 166 -42.81 25.99 -21.66
C GLN A 166 -44.17 25.44 -21.22
N MET A 167 -44.37 25.22 -19.91
CA MET A 167 -45.63 24.74 -19.36
C MET A 167 -46.73 25.79 -19.50
N GLN A 168 -46.45 27.09 -19.28
CA GLN A 168 -47.42 28.16 -19.56
C GLN A 168 -47.79 28.24 -21.04
N THR A 169 -46.81 28.06 -21.93
CA THR A 169 -47.05 28.10 -23.38
C THR A 169 -47.88 26.89 -23.82
N GLN A 170 -47.62 25.72 -23.25
CA GLN A 170 -48.38 24.50 -23.49
C GLN A 170 -49.79 24.57 -22.88
N ALA A 171 -49.95 25.17 -21.69
CA ALA A 171 -51.24 25.40 -21.07
C ALA A 171 -52.07 26.41 -21.86
N LYS A 172 -51.46 27.48 -22.38
CA LYS A 172 -52.13 28.46 -23.25
C LYS A 172 -52.52 27.86 -24.61
N SER A 173 -51.69 27.00 -25.21
CA SER A 173 -52.04 26.33 -26.47
C SER A 173 -53.12 25.26 -26.28
N MET A 174 -53.12 24.55 -25.16
CA MET A 174 -54.19 23.63 -24.75
C MET A 174 -55.51 24.38 -24.51
N PHE A 175 -55.46 25.54 -23.83
CA PHE A 175 -56.63 26.36 -23.55
C PHE A 175 -57.27 26.95 -24.83
N ASN A 176 -56.47 27.30 -25.84
CA ASN A 176 -56.98 27.75 -27.14
C ASN A 176 -57.54 26.61 -28.03
N THR A 177 -57.27 25.34 -27.72
CA THR A 177 -57.64 24.19 -28.56
C THR A 177 -58.95 23.51 -28.11
N PHE A 178 -59.51 23.87 -26.95
CA PHE A 178 -60.77 23.32 -26.44
C PHE A 178 -61.96 24.28 -26.63
N PRO A 179 -62.97 23.95 -27.48
CA PRO A 179 -64.22 24.69 -27.53
C PRO A 179 -65.13 24.26 -26.36
N PHE A 180 -65.51 25.19 -25.49
CA PHE A 180 -66.55 24.95 -24.48
C PHE A 180 -67.95 24.97 -25.14
N PRO A 181 -68.82 23.97 -24.91
CA PRO A 181 -70.21 24.04 -25.35
C PRO A 181 -71.00 24.97 -24.41
N THR A 182 -71.76 25.91 -24.99
CA THR A 182 -72.69 26.78 -24.26
C THR A 182 -73.96 26.01 -23.87
N PRO A 183 -74.49 26.19 -22.64
CA PRO A 183 -75.75 25.55 -22.25
C PRO A 183 -76.94 26.33 -22.83
N THR A 184 -77.90 25.62 -23.44
CA THR A 184 -79.15 26.17 -23.98
C THR A 184 -80.20 26.41 -22.86
N PRO A 185 -81.04 27.46 -22.95
CA PRO A 185 -82.10 27.74 -21.98
C PRO A 185 -83.35 26.86 -22.22
N PRO A 186 -84.20 26.63 -21.19
CA PRO A 186 -85.32 25.71 -21.28
C PRO A 186 -86.51 26.31 -22.05
N SER A 187 -87.03 25.56 -23.01
CA SER A 187 -88.30 25.83 -23.69
C SER A 187 -89.48 25.45 -22.79
N THR A 188 -90.36 26.40 -22.53
CA THR A 188 -91.71 26.17 -21.98
C THR A 188 -92.54 25.34 -22.94
N GLU A 189 -93.06 24.19 -22.51
CA GLU A 189 -94.19 23.54 -23.16
C GLU A 189 -95.22 23.07 -22.12
N LYS A 190 -96.48 23.41 -22.40
CA LYS A 190 -97.64 23.31 -21.52
C LYS A 190 -98.06 21.86 -21.26
N LYS A 191 -98.46 21.57 -20.02
CA LYS A 191 -99.82 21.08 -19.76
C LYS A 191 -100.29 21.48 -18.37
#